data_AF-A0A2V7G6J9-F1
#
_entry.id   AF-A0A2V7G6J9-F1
#
_cell.length_a   1.000
_cell.length_b   1.000
_cell.length_c   1.000
_cell.angle_alpha   90.00
_cell.angle_beta   90.00
_cell.angle_gamma   90.00
#
_symmetry.space_group_name_H-M   'P 1'
#
loop_
_entity.id
_entity.type
_entity.pdbx_description
1 polymer ?
#
loop_
_entity_poly.entity_id
_entity_poly.type
_entity_poly.pdbx_seq_one_letter_code
_entity_poly.pdbx_strand_id
1 'polypeptide(L)'
;MKRWMWWGLALIGAGLALRVVLKFPWQETGAALVGVNLWLLGAGFVVNLFSPLAKAWGWQVLLRPVARARWWTAQEANLVGTAVNIVGVGVSGEAARITLLHQRDGVPVRAGVLSVIAARAVEALGLALFVVVAPTLMRLPATLRGLQIGAALALGSILLMARFQVWARLMPRLPSSIRTWASQLAEMGWGGRLVVPTMFAMVNWIAQWAAYQFTLEAMHIPARPAASFTAMIAVNLGGIVRV
;
A
#
# COMPACT_ATOMS: atom_id res chain seq x y z
N MET A 1 -17.88 16.76 -24.47
CA MET A 1 -18.49 15.40 -24.49
C MET A 1 -20.00 15.54 -24.31
N LYS A 2 -20.83 14.88 -25.15
CA LYS A 2 -22.30 15.09 -25.17
C LYS A 2 -22.99 14.40 -23.98
N ARG A 3 -23.96 15.07 -23.35
CA ARG A 3 -24.76 14.58 -22.20
C ARG A 3 -25.34 13.17 -22.40
N TRP A 4 -25.74 12.82 -23.62
CA TRP A 4 -26.27 11.49 -23.96
C TRP A 4 -25.28 10.34 -23.75
N MET A 5 -23.98 10.60 -23.88
CA MET A 5 -22.92 9.62 -23.64
C MET A 5 -22.82 9.25 -22.15
N TRP A 6 -23.05 10.21 -21.26
CA TRP A 6 -23.10 9.98 -19.81
C TRP A 6 -24.32 9.14 -19.41
N TRP A 7 -25.48 9.37 -20.04
CA TRP A 7 -26.67 8.54 -19.82
C TRP A 7 -26.48 7.11 -20.34
N GLY A 8 -25.83 6.93 -21.50
CA GLY A 8 -25.46 5.61 -22.01
C GLY A 8 -24.50 4.87 -21.07
N LEU A 9 -23.45 5.55 -20.59
CA LEU A 9 -22.52 4.99 -19.59
C LEU A 9 -23.21 4.67 -18.27
N ALA A 10 -24.13 5.52 -17.81
CA ALA A 10 -24.91 5.30 -16.60
C ALA A 10 -25.84 4.07 -16.75
N LEU A 11 -26.50 3.91 -17.90
CA LEU A 11 -27.34 2.74 -18.19
C LEU A 11 -26.53 1.45 -18.28
N ILE A 12 -25.35 1.49 -18.91
CA ILE A 12 -24.43 0.33 -18.95
C ILE A 12 -23.95 -0.01 -17.53
N GLY A 13 -23.54 1.00 -16.75
CA GLY A 13 -23.14 0.83 -15.36
C GLY A 13 -24.26 0.26 -14.50
N ALA A 14 -25.48 0.77 -14.64
CA ALA A 14 -26.66 0.29 -13.94
C ALA A 14 -27.02 -1.15 -14.35
N GLY A 15 -26.94 -1.49 -15.64
CA GLY A 15 -27.18 -2.85 -16.13
C GLY A 15 -26.13 -3.85 -15.62
N LEU A 16 -24.86 -3.46 -15.56
CA LEU A 16 -23.80 -4.27 -14.96
C LEU A 16 -24.00 -4.44 -13.45
N ALA A 17 -24.31 -3.36 -12.73
CA ALA A 17 -24.61 -3.41 -11.30
C ALA A 17 -25.81 -4.32 -11.01
N LEU A 18 -26.89 -4.18 -11.79
CA LEU A 18 -28.08 -5.01 -11.68
C LEU A 18 -27.75 -6.48 -11.96
N ARG A 19 -26.92 -6.78 -12.97
CA ARG A 19 -26.47 -8.15 -13.24
C ARG A 19 -25.68 -8.74 -12.08
N VAL A 20 -24.81 -7.96 -11.43
CA VAL A 20 -24.10 -8.39 -10.23
C VAL A 20 -25.10 -8.65 -9.11
N VAL A 21 -25.97 -7.69 -8.79
CA VAL A 21 -26.96 -7.84 -7.71
C VAL A 21 -27.87 -9.03 -7.95
N LEU A 22 -28.39 -9.25 -9.15
CA LEU A 22 -29.31 -10.34 -9.42
C LEU A 22 -28.64 -11.72 -9.49
N LYS A 23 -27.36 -11.79 -9.87
CA LYS A 23 -26.61 -13.05 -9.96
C LYS A 23 -25.74 -13.36 -8.74
N PHE A 24 -25.63 -12.42 -7.80
CA PHE A 24 -24.84 -12.61 -6.60
C PHE A 24 -25.58 -13.57 -5.65
N PRO A 25 -24.92 -14.59 -5.10
CA PRO A 25 -25.55 -15.58 -4.23
C PRO A 25 -25.78 -14.99 -2.83
N TRP A 26 -26.76 -14.10 -2.69
CA TRP A 26 -27.09 -13.42 -1.43
C TRP A 26 -27.44 -14.38 -0.30
N GLN A 27 -28.13 -15.47 -0.62
CA GLN A 27 -28.52 -16.47 0.37
C GLN A 27 -27.31 -17.22 0.92
N GLU A 28 -26.38 -17.66 0.05
CA GLU A 28 -25.15 -18.33 0.48
C GLU A 28 -24.24 -17.37 1.26
N THR A 29 -24.15 -16.10 0.83
CA THR A 29 -23.37 -15.08 1.53
C THR A 29 -23.96 -14.76 2.91
N GLY A 30 -25.29 -14.62 2.99
CA GLY A 30 -25.99 -14.41 4.25
C GLY A 30 -25.86 -15.60 5.19
N ALA A 31 -25.97 -16.83 4.67
CA ALA A 31 -25.75 -18.05 5.44
C ALA A 31 -24.31 -18.16 5.94
N ALA A 32 -23.31 -17.76 5.15
CA ALA A 32 -21.91 -17.73 5.57
C ALA A 32 -21.64 -16.70 6.68
N LEU A 33 -22.45 -15.62 6.77
CA LEU A 33 -22.39 -14.65 7.86
C LEU A 33 -23.05 -15.18 9.15
N VAL A 34 -23.98 -16.13 9.03
CA VAL A 34 -24.60 -16.79 10.20
C VAL A 34 -23.59 -17.75 10.81
N GLY A 35 -23.14 -17.42 12.02
CA GLY A 35 -22.15 -18.21 12.75
C GLY A 35 -20.74 -17.66 12.68
N VAL A 36 -20.53 -16.44 12.16
CA VAL A 36 -19.21 -15.78 12.19
C VAL A 36 -18.65 -15.70 13.61
N ASN A 37 -17.39 -16.07 13.76
CA ASN A 37 -16.69 -15.90 15.03
C ASN A 37 -16.29 -14.43 15.23
N LEU A 38 -17.07 -13.70 16.03
CA LEU A 38 -16.86 -12.28 16.32
C LEU A 38 -15.52 -11.99 17.01
N TRP A 39 -14.95 -12.94 17.76
CA TRP A 39 -13.65 -12.76 18.39
C TRP A 39 -12.52 -12.74 17.37
N LEU A 40 -12.54 -13.68 16.40
CA LEU A 40 -11.58 -13.70 15.31
C LEU A 40 -11.76 -12.49 14.38
N LEU A 41 -13.00 -12.10 14.10
CA LEU A 41 -13.29 -10.89 13.33
C LEU A 41 -12.79 -9.63 14.06
N GLY A 42 -13.00 -9.54 15.37
CA GLY A 42 -12.49 -8.46 16.22
C GLY A 42 -10.97 -8.42 16.25
N ALA A 43 -10.30 -9.57 16.34
CA ALA A 43 -8.85 -9.67 16.24
C ALA A 43 -8.36 -9.23 14.86
N GLY A 44 -9.01 -9.68 13.78
CA GLY A 44 -8.73 -9.25 12.40
C GLY A 44 -8.89 -7.74 12.23
N PHE A 45 -9.93 -7.15 12.81
CA PHE A 45 -10.14 -5.70 12.83
C PHE A 45 -9.00 -4.96 13.55
N VAL A 46 -8.64 -5.39 14.77
CA VAL A 46 -7.54 -4.78 15.53
C VAL A 46 -6.22 -4.88 14.78
N VAL A 47 -5.91 -6.03 14.19
CA VAL A 47 -4.72 -6.23 13.37
C VAL A 47 -4.74 -5.34 12.13
N ASN A 48 -5.90 -5.19 11.50
CA ASN A 48 -6.08 -4.28 10.37
C ASN A 48 -5.90 -2.81 10.78
N LEU A 49 -6.18 -2.41 12.03
CA LEU A 49 -5.87 -1.06 12.52
C LEU A 49 -4.37 -0.81 12.72
N PHE A 50 -3.58 -1.85 13.00
CA PHE A 50 -2.12 -1.68 13.12
C PHE A 50 -1.45 -1.39 11.76
N SER A 51 -2.03 -1.86 10.66
CA SER A 51 -1.56 -1.58 9.29
C SER A 51 -1.40 -0.08 8.99
N PRO A 52 -2.45 0.77 9.09
CA PRO A 52 -2.33 2.20 8.83
C PRO A 52 -1.41 2.91 9.84
N LEU A 53 -1.34 2.45 11.09
CA LEU A 53 -0.45 3.01 12.11
C LEU A 53 1.03 2.77 11.76
N ALA A 54 1.38 1.54 11.39
CA ALA A 54 2.72 1.16 10.97
C ALA A 54 3.14 1.95 9.72
N LYS A 55 2.25 2.05 8.74
CA LYS A 55 2.45 2.83 7.52
C LYS A 55 2.74 4.30 7.79
N ALA A 56 1.94 4.94 8.63
CA ALA A 56 2.13 6.34 9.00
C ALA A 56 3.44 6.56 9.77
N TRP A 57 3.83 5.62 10.63
CA TRP A 57 5.10 5.68 11.35
C TRP A 57 6.30 5.56 10.40
N GLY A 58 6.27 4.58 9.50
CA GLY A 58 7.29 4.43 8.46
C GLY A 58 7.42 5.69 7.61
N TRP A 59 6.29 6.31 7.24
CA TRP A 59 6.29 7.58 6.51
C TRP A 59 6.85 8.76 7.32
N GLN A 60 6.53 8.86 8.62
CA GLN A 60 7.08 9.91 9.48
C GLN A 60 8.60 9.79 9.59
N VAL A 61 9.12 8.57 9.79
CA VAL A 61 10.57 8.30 9.85
C VAL A 61 11.24 8.69 8.54
N LEU A 62 10.60 8.38 7.41
CA LEU A 62 11.08 8.70 6.07
C LEU A 62 11.13 10.21 5.79
N LEU A 63 10.14 10.96 6.30
CA LEU A 63 10.06 12.42 6.13
C LEU A 63 11.04 13.20 7.02
N ARG A 64 11.37 12.66 8.20
CA ARG A 64 12.18 13.29 9.24
C ARG A 64 13.51 13.94 8.77
N PRO A 65 14.26 13.39 7.81
CA PRO A 65 15.51 14.00 7.34
C PRO A 65 15.31 15.32 6.58
N VAL A 66 14.15 15.52 5.95
CA VAL A 66 13.89 16.67 5.07
C VAL A 66 12.92 17.67 5.70
N ALA A 67 11.98 17.19 6.51
CA ALA A 67 11.06 18.05 7.27
C ALA A 67 10.67 17.38 8.60
N ARG A 68 10.49 18.20 9.64
CA ARG A 68 9.98 17.72 10.92
C ARG A 68 8.45 17.65 10.84
N ALA A 69 7.91 16.44 10.95
CA ALA A 69 6.48 16.22 11.14
C ALA A 69 6.22 15.56 12.49
N ARG A 70 5.22 16.06 13.21
CA ARG A 70 4.74 15.44 14.46
C ARG A 70 4.12 14.09 14.12
N TRP A 71 4.32 13.13 15.00
CA TRP A 71 3.80 11.77 14.81
C TRP A 71 2.28 11.80 14.64
N TRP A 72 1.56 12.58 15.47
CA TRP A 72 0.11 12.67 15.40
C TRP A 72 -0.40 13.26 14.09
N THR A 73 0.25 14.33 13.59
CA THR A 73 -0.10 14.91 12.30
C THR A 73 0.12 13.92 11.16
N ALA A 74 1.20 13.13 11.19
CA ALA A 74 1.46 12.10 10.19
C ALA A 74 0.42 10.96 10.22
N GLN A 75 -0.04 10.58 11.42
CA GLN A 75 -1.12 9.60 11.61
C GLN A 75 -2.45 10.13 11.06
N GLU A 76 -2.86 11.32 11.50
CA GLU A 76 -4.09 11.99 11.04
C GLU A 76 -4.08 12.14 9.52
N ALA A 77 -2.97 12.63 8.95
CA ALA A 77 -2.82 12.78 7.51
C ALA A 77 -2.97 11.44 6.79
N ASN A 78 -2.34 10.37 7.28
CA ASN A 78 -2.43 9.05 6.66
C ASN A 78 -3.84 8.45 6.75
N LEU A 79 -4.55 8.64 7.87
CA LEU A 79 -5.93 8.17 8.04
C LEU A 79 -6.89 8.95 7.12
N VAL A 80 -6.80 10.28 7.11
CA VAL A 80 -7.58 11.14 6.20
C VAL A 80 -7.28 10.79 4.75
N GLY A 81 -6.01 10.63 4.39
CA GLY A 81 -5.60 10.23 3.04
C GLY A 81 -6.16 8.88 2.63
N THR A 82 -6.15 7.90 3.55
CA THR A 82 -6.74 6.58 3.30
C THR A 82 -8.26 6.68 3.11
N ALA A 83 -8.95 7.44 3.95
CA ALA A 83 -10.40 7.65 3.83
C ALA A 83 -10.77 8.34 2.51
N VAL A 84 -10.02 9.38 2.13
CA VAL A 84 -10.20 10.07 0.84
C VAL A 84 -9.90 9.14 -0.32
N ASN A 85 -8.89 8.29 -0.25
CA ASN A 85 -8.61 7.30 -1.32
C ASN A 85 -9.68 6.21 -1.44
N ILE A 86 -10.46 5.92 -0.39
CA ILE A 86 -11.57 4.97 -0.46
C ILE A 86 -12.77 5.57 -1.21
N VAL A 87 -13.03 6.87 -1.01
CA VAL A 87 -14.20 7.57 -1.57
C VAL A 87 -13.89 8.26 -2.90
N GLY A 88 -12.69 8.79 -3.03
CA GLY A 88 -12.22 9.59 -4.15
C GLY A 88 -11.68 8.76 -5.31
N VAL A 89 -11.49 9.42 -6.44
CA VAL A 89 -10.88 8.84 -7.64
C VAL A 89 -9.45 9.38 -7.77
N GLY A 90 -8.51 8.52 -8.16
CA GLY A 90 -7.12 8.90 -8.46
C GLY A 90 -6.31 9.30 -7.21
N VAL A 91 -5.49 10.35 -7.34
CA VAL A 91 -4.43 10.75 -6.39
C VAL A 91 -4.94 11.70 -5.28
N SER A 92 -6.24 11.64 -4.99
CA SER A 92 -6.92 12.60 -4.12
C SER A 92 -6.50 12.45 -2.64
N GLY A 93 -6.26 11.23 -2.18
CA GLY A 93 -5.81 10.99 -0.80
C GLY A 93 -4.35 11.36 -0.57
N GLU A 94 -3.48 11.26 -1.58
CA GLU A 94 -2.11 11.76 -1.49
C GLU A 94 -2.07 13.28 -1.40
N ALA A 95 -2.91 13.97 -2.18
CA ALA A 95 -3.05 15.42 -2.08
C ALA A 95 -3.54 15.83 -0.68
N ALA A 96 -4.55 15.15 -0.15
CA ALA A 96 -5.06 15.41 1.20
C ALA A 96 -3.97 15.26 2.28
N ARG A 97 -3.12 14.21 2.17
CA ARG A 97 -1.97 13.99 3.07
C ARG A 97 -0.99 15.15 3.07
N ILE A 98 -0.62 15.61 1.88
CA ILE A 98 0.35 16.69 1.71
C ILE A 98 -0.22 18.00 2.23
N THR A 99 -1.48 18.31 1.89
CA THR A 99 -2.16 19.52 2.36
C THR A 99 -2.25 19.57 3.89
N LEU A 100 -2.59 18.45 4.54
CA LEU A 100 -2.69 18.43 6.00
C LEU A 100 -1.32 18.63 6.68
N LEU A 101 -0.27 17.99 6.17
CA LEU A 101 1.10 18.20 6.67
C LEU A 101 1.56 19.65 6.48
N HIS A 102 1.23 20.25 5.34
CA HIS A 102 1.56 21.64 5.06
C HIS A 102 0.84 22.59 6.02
N GLN A 103 -0.46 22.39 6.24
CA GLN A 103 -1.28 23.25 7.09
C GLN A 103 -0.95 23.12 8.58
N ARG A 104 -0.70 21.90 9.07
CA ARG A 104 -0.53 21.63 10.52
C ARG A 104 0.91 21.76 11.01
N ASP A 105 1.87 21.35 10.19
CA ASP A 105 3.28 21.26 10.59
C ASP A 105 4.20 22.11 9.70
N GLY A 106 3.65 22.89 8.75
CA GLY A 106 4.44 23.78 7.89
C GLY A 106 5.39 23.04 6.94
N VAL A 107 5.14 21.75 6.67
CA VAL A 107 6.00 20.94 5.79
C VAL A 107 5.99 21.54 4.38
N PRO A 108 7.17 21.81 3.77
CA PRO A 108 7.22 22.31 2.41
C PRO A 108 6.55 21.34 1.43
N VAL A 109 5.72 21.86 0.51
CA VAL A 109 4.95 21.03 -0.44
C VAL A 109 5.85 20.07 -1.22
N ARG A 110 7.03 20.52 -1.66
CA ARG A 110 8.01 19.67 -2.36
C ARG A 110 8.46 18.47 -1.51
N ALA A 111 8.76 18.70 -0.22
CA ALA A 111 9.12 17.63 0.70
C ALA A 111 7.94 16.68 0.93
N GLY A 112 6.72 17.22 1.05
CA GLY A 112 5.48 16.43 1.11
C GLY A 112 5.31 15.50 -0.10
N VAL A 113 5.38 16.05 -1.32
CA VAL A 113 5.27 15.28 -2.58
C VAL A 113 6.34 14.19 -2.67
N LEU A 114 7.62 14.55 -2.45
CA LEU A 114 8.72 13.58 -2.49
C LEU A 114 8.58 12.49 -1.44
N SER A 115 8.09 12.82 -0.24
CA SER A 115 7.87 11.83 0.82
C SER A 115 6.76 10.84 0.48
N VAL A 116 5.73 11.25 -0.27
CA VAL A 116 4.68 10.34 -0.75
C VAL A 116 5.25 9.37 -1.77
N ILE A 117 6.06 9.86 -2.73
CA ILE A 117 6.74 9.02 -3.71
C ILE A 117 7.67 8.03 -3.00
N ALA A 118 8.49 8.52 -2.06
CA ALA A 118 9.38 7.69 -1.27
C ALA A 118 8.61 6.64 -0.46
N ALA A 119 7.48 7.02 0.15
CA ALA A 119 6.63 6.08 0.89
C ALA A 119 6.07 4.99 0.00
N ARG A 120 5.67 5.30 -1.24
CA ARG A 120 5.23 4.29 -2.23
C ARG A 120 6.36 3.33 -2.61
N ALA A 121 7.58 3.85 -2.80
CA ALA A 121 8.74 3.00 -3.03
C ALA A 121 9.03 2.10 -1.82
N VAL A 122 8.94 2.62 -0.59
CA VAL A 122 9.10 1.84 0.65
C VAL A 122 8.03 0.77 0.81
N GLU A 123 6.77 1.08 0.51
CA GLU A 123 5.67 0.10 0.51
C GLU A 123 5.91 -1.02 -0.52
N ALA A 124 6.36 -0.67 -1.73
CA ALA A 124 6.71 -1.64 -2.76
C ALA A 124 7.93 -2.49 -2.36
N LEU A 125 8.94 -1.89 -1.73
CA LEU A 125 10.09 -2.61 -1.16
C LEU A 125 9.66 -3.59 -0.06
N GLY A 126 8.81 -3.14 0.86
CA GLY A 126 8.25 -3.98 1.92
C GLY A 126 7.44 -5.15 1.35
N LEU A 127 6.64 -4.90 0.31
CA LEU A 127 5.87 -5.95 -0.38
C LEU A 127 6.80 -6.94 -1.06
N ALA A 128 7.77 -6.45 -1.83
CA ALA A 128 8.73 -7.30 -2.51
C ALA A 128 9.49 -8.18 -1.52
N LEU A 129 9.94 -7.61 -0.40
CA LEU A 129 10.61 -8.34 0.67
C LEU A 129 9.69 -9.38 1.29
N PHE A 130 8.43 -9.03 1.58
CA PHE A 130 7.46 -9.98 2.11
C PHE A 130 7.18 -11.13 1.14
N VAL A 131 7.03 -10.86 -0.16
CA VAL A 131 6.83 -11.88 -1.20
C VAL A 131 8.03 -12.82 -1.31
N VAL A 132 9.26 -12.31 -1.20
CA VAL A 132 10.48 -13.11 -1.29
C VAL A 132 10.68 -13.97 -0.04
N VAL A 133 10.32 -13.47 1.13
CA VAL A 133 10.45 -14.19 2.42
C VAL A 133 9.29 -15.16 2.64
N ALA A 134 8.08 -14.87 2.15
CA ALA A 134 6.88 -15.69 2.34
C ALA A 134 7.06 -17.22 2.13
N PRO A 135 7.79 -17.73 1.11
CA PRO A 135 8.02 -19.15 0.92
C PRO A 135 8.70 -19.87 2.09
N THR A 136 9.47 -19.16 2.93
CA THR A 136 10.13 -19.74 4.10
C THR A 136 9.14 -20.01 5.23
N LEU A 137 8.01 -19.29 5.24
CA LEU A 137 6.95 -19.40 6.25
C LEU A 137 5.79 -20.27 5.75
N MET A 138 5.53 -20.29 4.44
CA MET A 138 4.37 -20.98 3.85
C MET A 138 4.64 -21.46 2.42
N ARG A 139 3.99 -22.55 2.02
CA ARG A 139 4.11 -23.10 0.65
C ARG A 139 3.28 -22.27 -0.32
N LEU A 140 3.93 -21.39 -1.08
CA LEU A 140 3.28 -20.56 -2.09
C LEU A 140 2.85 -21.38 -3.33
N PRO A 141 1.69 -21.06 -3.93
CA PRO A 141 1.26 -21.68 -5.18
C PRO A 141 2.20 -21.30 -6.34
N ALA A 142 2.32 -22.20 -7.33
CA ALA A 142 3.21 -22.01 -8.48
C ALA A 142 2.89 -20.75 -9.30
N THR A 143 1.63 -20.30 -9.28
CA THR A 143 1.16 -19.07 -9.94
C THR A 143 1.85 -17.80 -9.43
N LEU A 144 2.31 -17.79 -8.18
CA LEU A 144 3.01 -16.63 -7.59
C LEU A 144 4.52 -16.65 -7.82
N ARG A 145 5.09 -17.70 -8.42
CA ARG A 145 6.54 -17.79 -8.67
C ARG A 145 7.06 -16.67 -9.55
N GLY A 146 6.31 -16.27 -10.58
CA GLY A 146 6.70 -15.15 -11.45
C GLY A 146 6.82 -13.84 -10.67
N LEU A 147 5.84 -13.54 -9.81
CA LEU A 147 5.89 -12.37 -8.92
C LEU A 147 7.07 -12.46 -7.95
N GLN A 148 7.34 -13.63 -7.38
CA GLN A 148 8.45 -13.85 -6.47
C GLN A 148 9.81 -13.61 -7.14
N ILE A 149 10.02 -14.15 -8.34
CA ILE A 149 11.25 -13.92 -9.12
C ILE A 149 11.38 -12.44 -9.46
N GLY A 150 10.31 -11.80 -9.93
CA GLY A 150 10.30 -10.36 -10.20
C GLY A 150 10.65 -9.53 -8.98
N ALA A 151 10.07 -9.84 -7.82
CA ALA A 151 10.38 -9.19 -6.55
C ALA A 151 11.83 -9.42 -6.12
N ALA A 152 12.36 -10.63 -6.25
CA ALA A 152 13.75 -10.96 -5.93
C ALA A 152 14.73 -10.21 -6.83
N LEU A 153 14.46 -10.13 -8.13
CA LEU A 153 15.26 -9.37 -9.09
C LEU A 153 15.20 -7.86 -8.79
N ALA A 154 14.01 -7.33 -8.47
CA ALA A 154 13.86 -5.93 -8.09
C ALA A 154 14.67 -5.59 -6.82
N LEU A 155 14.55 -6.40 -5.76
CA LEU A 155 15.36 -6.21 -4.55
C LEU A 155 16.85 -6.36 -4.84
N GLY A 156 17.25 -7.38 -5.58
CA GLY A 156 18.63 -7.62 -5.97
C GLY A 156 19.22 -6.45 -6.74
N SER A 157 18.51 -5.92 -7.74
CA SER A 157 18.93 -4.74 -8.51
C SER A 157 19.08 -3.50 -7.63
N ILE A 158 18.14 -3.26 -6.71
CA ILE A 158 18.22 -2.13 -5.76
C ILE A 158 19.43 -2.28 -4.84
N LEU A 159 19.68 -3.47 -4.31
CA LEU A 159 20.86 -3.77 -3.48
C LEU A 159 22.16 -3.59 -4.26
N LEU A 160 22.22 -4.04 -5.52
CA LEU A 160 23.37 -3.85 -6.40
C LEU A 160 23.60 -2.36 -6.69
N MET A 161 22.54 -1.62 -7.05
CA MET A 161 22.63 -0.17 -7.27
C MET A 161 23.12 0.58 -6.03
N ALA A 162 22.67 0.17 -4.84
CA ALA A 162 23.15 0.71 -3.57
C ALA A 162 24.63 0.34 -3.32
N ARG A 163 25.00 -0.93 -3.53
CA ARG A 163 26.36 -1.45 -3.34
C ARG A 163 27.40 -0.80 -4.25
N PHE A 164 27.03 -0.48 -5.48
CA PHE A 164 27.89 0.19 -6.47
C PHE A 164 27.73 1.71 -6.47
N GLN A 165 26.94 2.26 -5.55
CA GLN A 165 26.67 3.70 -5.41
C GLN A 165 26.28 4.33 -6.76
N VAL A 166 25.49 3.62 -7.56
CA VAL A 166 25.13 4.02 -8.93
C VAL A 166 24.49 5.41 -8.92
N TRP A 167 23.61 5.66 -7.95
CA TRP A 167 22.96 6.96 -7.77
C TRP A 167 23.93 8.10 -7.46
N ALA A 168 24.98 7.87 -6.67
CA ALA A 168 26.00 8.88 -6.39
C ALA A 168 26.79 9.26 -7.65
N ARG A 169 26.97 8.32 -8.58
CA ARG A 169 27.64 8.55 -9.87
C ARG A 169 26.73 9.22 -10.91
N LEU A 170 25.41 8.98 -10.84
CA LEU A 170 24.43 9.56 -11.76
C LEU A 170 24.02 10.99 -11.35
N MET A 171 23.98 11.30 -10.06
CA MET A 171 23.53 12.59 -9.53
C MET A 171 24.23 13.81 -10.18
N PRO A 172 25.56 13.81 -10.39
CA PRO A 172 26.27 14.94 -11.02
C PRO A 172 25.92 15.14 -12.49
N ARG A 173 25.41 14.12 -13.18
CA ARG A 173 25.04 14.15 -14.60
C ARG A 173 23.62 14.66 -14.83
N LEU A 174 22.82 14.79 -13.78
CA LEU A 174 21.44 15.28 -13.89
C LEU A 174 21.41 16.80 -14.10
N PRO A 175 20.44 17.31 -14.91
CA PRO A 175 20.13 18.73 -15.02
C PRO A 175 19.85 19.35 -13.64
N SER A 176 20.19 20.63 -13.47
CA SER A 176 20.05 21.37 -12.20
C SER A 176 18.64 21.30 -11.60
N SER A 177 17.61 21.41 -12.45
CA SER A 177 16.20 21.31 -12.03
C SER A 177 15.84 19.97 -11.39
N ILE A 178 16.35 18.85 -11.94
CA ILE A 178 16.06 17.50 -11.43
C ILE A 178 16.95 17.17 -10.23
N ARG A 179 18.19 17.67 -10.22
CA ARG A 179 19.17 17.39 -9.17
C ARG A 179 18.66 17.78 -7.78
N THR A 180 17.94 18.90 -7.66
CA THR A 180 17.38 19.36 -6.38
C THR A 180 16.28 18.44 -5.85
N TRP A 181 15.46 17.87 -6.73
CA TRP A 181 14.43 16.89 -6.35
C TRP A 181 15.07 15.55 -6.00
N ALA A 182 16.02 15.11 -6.83
CA ALA A 182 16.73 13.86 -6.64
C ALA A 182 17.59 13.87 -5.36
N SER A 183 18.22 15.00 -5.00
CA SER A 183 19.00 15.12 -3.76
C SER A 183 18.12 15.05 -2.52
N GLN A 184 16.97 15.73 -2.52
CA GLN A 184 16.02 15.64 -1.40
C GLN A 184 15.43 14.23 -1.26
N LEU A 185 15.10 13.57 -2.38
CA LEU A 185 14.62 12.19 -2.36
C LEU A 185 15.72 11.22 -1.85
N ALA A 186 16.96 11.45 -2.26
CA ALA A 186 18.12 10.70 -1.79
C ALA A 186 18.38 10.90 -0.28
N GLU A 187 18.20 12.10 0.25
CA GLU A 187 18.34 12.39 1.69
C GLU A 187 17.36 11.58 2.56
N MET A 188 16.15 11.31 2.04
CA MET A 188 15.17 10.45 2.70
C MET A 188 15.61 8.98 2.73
N GLY A 189 16.31 8.51 1.68
CA GLY A 189 16.58 7.08 1.47
C GLY A 189 18.03 6.60 1.71
N TRP A 190 19.03 7.47 1.74
CA TRP A 190 20.43 7.06 1.80
C TRP A 190 20.92 6.69 3.20
N GLY A 191 22.04 5.96 3.24
CA GLY A 191 22.76 5.64 4.50
C GLY A 191 22.01 4.68 5.43
N GLY A 192 21.27 3.71 4.87
CA GLY A 192 20.50 2.74 5.65
C GLY A 192 19.18 3.29 6.23
N ARG A 193 18.85 4.56 5.93
CA ARG A 193 17.61 5.20 6.42
C ARG A 193 16.34 4.53 5.92
N LEU A 194 16.38 3.77 4.82
CA LEU A 194 15.24 2.99 4.34
C LEU A 194 14.96 1.74 5.17
N VAL A 195 15.90 1.26 6.00
CA VAL A 195 15.72 0.02 6.76
C VAL A 195 14.50 0.13 7.67
N VAL A 196 14.42 1.17 8.50
CA VAL A 196 13.32 1.34 9.45
C VAL A 196 11.96 1.53 8.74
N PRO A 197 11.80 2.44 7.75
CA PRO A 197 10.58 2.53 6.96
C PRO A 197 10.19 1.21 6.27
N THR A 198 11.17 0.45 5.75
CA THR A 198 10.91 -0.84 5.11
C THR A 198 10.44 -1.88 6.12
N MET A 199 10.99 -1.90 7.34
CA MET A 199 10.52 -2.76 8.42
C MET A 199 9.07 -2.42 8.80
N PHE A 200 8.72 -1.13 8.90
CA PHE A 200 7.33 -0.72 9.12
C PHE A 200 6.41 -1.11 7.94
N ALA A 201 6.89 -1.03 6.70
CA ALA A 201 6.15 -1.54 5.55
C ALA A 201 5.96 -3.06 5.61
N MET A 202 6.96 -3.82 6.07
CA MET A 202 6.78 -5.27 6.32
C MET A 202 5.72 -5.53 7.38
N VAL A 203 5.75 -4.79 8.50
CA VAL A 203 4.71 -4.90 9.55
C VAL A 203 3.33 -4.60 8.96
N ASN A 204 3.22 -3.56 8.12
CA ASN A 204 1.99 -3.24 7.41
C ASN A 204 1.49 -4.42 6.55
N TRP A 205 2.36 -5.01 5.73
CA TRP A 205 1.99 -6.15 4.87
C TRP A 205 1.64 -7.42 5.66
N ILE A 206 2.37 -7.71 6.73
CA ILE A 206 2.08 -8.84 7.62
C ILE A 206 0.73 -8.63 8.31
N ALA A 207 0.46 -7.42 8.81
CA ALA A 207 -0.82 -7.08 9.42
C ALA A 207 -1.98 -7.24 8.43
N GLN A 208 -1.83 -6.77 7.20
CA GLN A 208 -2.85 -6.98 6.16
C GLN A 208 -3.07 -8.48 5.88
N TRP A 209 -2.01 -9.26 5.71
CA TRP A 209 -2.12 -10.71 5.49
C TRP A 209 -2.81 -11.41 6.67
N ALA A 210 -2.44 -11.08 7.90
CA ALA A 210 -3.04 -11.63 9.11
C ALA A 210 -4.53 -11.23 9.23
N ALA A 211 -4.91 -10.01 8.84
CA ALA A 211 -6.30 -9.60 8.78
C ALA A 211 -7.11 -10.43 7.78
N TYR A 212 -6.54 -10.76 6.61
CA TYR A 212 -7.15 -11.70 5.66
C TYR A 212 -7.31 -13.10 6.26
N GLN A 213 -6.28 -13.61 6.94
CA GLN A 213 -6.33 -14.91 7.59
C GLN A 213 -7.43 -14.96 8.66
N PHE A 214 -7.45 -13.99 9.58
CA PHE A 214 -8.46 -13.94 10.64
C PHE A 214 -9.87 -13.76 10.09
N THR A 215 -10.04 -13.00 9.02
CA THR A 215 -11.35 -12.84 8.38
C THR A 215 -11.83 -14.16 7.79
N LEU A 216 -10.97 -14.88 7.08
CA LEU A 216 -11.34 -16.18 6.49
C LEU A 216 -11.62 -17.24 7.57
N GLU A 217 -10.83 -17.28 8.63
CA GLU A 217 -11.06 -18.16 9.77
C GLU A 217 -12.34 -17.80 10.53
N ALA A 218 -12.65 -16.51 10.69
CA ALA A 218 -13.88 -16.06 11.32
C ALA A 218 -15.13 -16.51 10.54
N MET A 219 -15.02 -16.62 9.23
CA MET A 219 -16.06 -17.13 8.32
C MET A 219 -16.07 -18.66 8.23
N HIS A 220 -15.28 -19.37 9.04
CA HIS A 220 -15.13 -20.84 9.02
C HIS A 220 -14.66 -21.40 7.66
N ILE A 221 -13.99 -20.56 6.86
CA ILE A 221 -13.39 -20.99 5.60
C ILE A 221 -12.02 -21.57 5.96
N PRO A 222 -11.75 -22.87 5.71
CA PRO A 222 -10.46 -23.49 6.01
C PRO A 222 -9.39 -23.01 5.01
N ALA A 223 -8.96 -21.76 5.18
CA ALA A 223 -7.97 -21.14 4.34
C ALA A 223 -6.58 -21.44 4.88
N ARG A 224 -5.78 -22.15 4.06
CA ARG A 224 -4.34 -22.26 4.33
C ARG A 224 -3.73 -20.85 4.30
N PRO A 225 -2.68 -20.58 5.08
CA PRO A 225 -2.06 -19.24 5.11
C PRO A 225 -1.61 -18.71 3.74
N ALA A 226 -1.24 -19.62 2.83
CA ALA A 226 -0.89 -19.30 1.44
C ALA A 226 -2.10 -18.85 0.59
N ALA A 227 -3.32 -19.31 0.89
CA ALA A 227 -4.54 -18.88 0.21
C ALA A 227 -4.87 -17.42 0.58
N SER A 228 -4.79 -17.08 1.87
CA SER A 228 -4.97 -15.71 2.39
C SER A 228 -3.92 -14.76 1.83
N PHE A 229 -2.67 -15.21 1.72
CA PHE A 229 -1.62 -14.45 1.04
C PHE A 229 -1.95 -14.21 -0.44
N THR A 230 -2.39 -15.24 -1.16
CA THR A 230 -2.79 -15.11 -2.57
C THR A 230 -3.95 -14.14 -2.73
N ALA A 231 -4.95 -14.20 -1.86
CA ALA A 231 -6.09 -13.28 -1.85
C ALA A 231 -5.65 -11.83 -1.61
N MET A 232 -4.79 -11.60 -0.61
CA MET A 232 -4.23 -10.28 -0.32
C MET A 232 -3.47 -9.71 -1.53
N ILE A 233 -2.62 -10.53 -2.17
CA ILE A 233 -1.86 -10.12 -3.37
C ILE A 233 -2.81 -9.83 -4.54
N ALA A 234 -3.81 -10.68 -4.78
CA ALA A 234 -4.77 -10.49 -5.86
C ALA A 234 -5.58 -9.19 -5.71
N VAL A 235 -6.03 -8.87 -4.49
CA VAL A 235 -6.77 -7.62 -4.22
C VAL A 235 -5.87 -6.40 -4.38
N ASN A 236 -4.65 -6.44 -3.86
CA ASN A 236 -3.73 -5.30 -3.94
C ASN A 236 -3.21 -5.06 -5.37
N LEU A 237 -2.88 -6.11 -6.12
CA LEU A 237 -2.47 -5.99 -7.52
C LEU A 237 -3.64 -5.64 -8.44
N GLY A 238 -4.83 -6.19 -8.19
CA GLY A 238 -6.04 -5.86 -8.92
C GLY A 238 -6.45 -4.39 -8.78
N GLY A 239 -6.12 -3.76 -7.65
CA GLY A 239 -6.28 -2.32 -7.44
C GLY A 239 -5.29 -1.47 -8.27
N ILE A 240 -4.07 -1.94 -8.50
CA ILE A 240 -3.05 -1.23 -9.30
C ILE A 240 -3.46 -1.14 -10.77
N VAL A 241 -4.15 -2.15 -11.30
CA VAL A 241 -4.64 -2.16 -12.70
C VAL A 241 -5.82 -1.19 -12.91
N ARG A 242 -6.42 -0.68 -11.84
CA ARG A 242 -7.55 0.27 -11.91
C ARG A 242 -7.14 1.75 -11.94
N VAL A 243 -5.83 2.06 -11.88
CA VAL A 243 -5.29 3.42 -11.95
C VAL A 243 -4.80 3.74 -13.35
#